data_AF-A0A9E4UAB5-F1
#
_entry.id   AF-A0A9E4UAB5-F1
#
_cell.length_a   1.000
_cell.length_b   1.000
_cell.length_c   1.000
_cell.angle_alpha   90.00
_cell.angle_beta   90.00
_cell.angle_gamma   90.00
#
_symmetry.space_group_name_H-M   'P 1'
#
loop_
_entity.id
_entity.type
_entity.pdbx_description
1 polymer ?
#
loop_
_entity_poly.entity_id
_entity_poly.type
_entity_poly.pdbx_seq_one_letter_code
_entity_poly.pdbx_strand_id
1 'polypeptide(L)'
;MPVNLTGETYALVHADELQPKEWGLGANFEDWWPKIESRLAQFSAVDSPFVLAVSEGTAPRPAIDRFVKDLVLLAKEIPLHESRIAARVEHHGENSVLIMASATALGLGYAGFPYMPDLARTLASAWGIGAEESATHELSPWAKAYLNGLYYFGRYAEMGVAATLVDAQWEAITVRLRAGLSRHYGVADEHMTVFEALAAMDRPRIEKRPLILKDMARTAYHQFMVLRAVKSISSLWRRMWDAWLDPDLNGLTFPPNGAKG
;
A
#
# COMPACT_ATOMS: atom_id res chain seq x y z
N MET A 1 -21.81 28.17 1.66
CA MET A 1 -20.69 27.91 0.72
C MET A 1 -20.30 26.45 0.89
N PRO A 2 -20.30 25.62 -0.16
CA PRO A 2 -19.93 24.22 0.00
C PRO A 2 -18.43 24.16 0.27
N VAL A 3 -18.05 23.51 1.38
CA VAL A 3 -16.66 23.28 1.75
C VAL A 3 -16.10 22.25 0.78
N ASN A 4 -15.09 22.65 0.02
CA ASN A 4 -14.34 21.79 -0.87
C ASN A 4 -13.42 20.91 0.00
N LEU A 5 -13.92 19.74 0.43
CA LEU A 5 -13.16 18.81 1.27
C LEU A 5 -12.17 18.04 0.38
N THR A 6 -10.88 18.34 0.53
CA THR A 6 -9.79 17.55 -0.03
C THR A 6 -9.85 16.12 0.52
N GLY A 7 -9.30 15.12 -0.17
CA GLY A 7 -9.36 13.70 0.23
C GLY A 7 -8.89 13.40 1.67
N GLU A 8 -8.09 14.29 2.28
CA GLU A 8 -7.69 14.24 3.69
C GLU A 8 -8.85 14.44 4.68
N THR A 9 -9.85 15.25 4.32
CA THR A 9 -10.94 15.60 5.24
C THR A 9 -12.04 14.55 5.27
N TYR A 10 -12.29 13.79 4.20
CA TYR A 10 -13.37 12.79 4.19
C TYR A 10 -13.11 11.64 5.19
N ALA A 11 -11.88 11.11 5.25
CA ALA A 11 -11.54 10.01 6.15
C ALA A 11 -11.48 10.43 7.64
N LEU A 12 -11.22 11.72 7.91
CA LEU A 12 -11.12 12.28 9.26
C LEU A 12 -12.46 12.84 9.77
N VAL A 13 -13.29 13.44 8.91
CA VAL A 13 -14.57 14.08 9.29
C VAL A 13 -15.69 13.06 9.48
N HIS A 14 -15.69 11.94 8.75
CA HIS A 14 -16.65 10.86 8.98
C HIS A 14 -16.15 9.82 9.99
N ALA A 15 -15.12 10.14 10.78
CA ALA A 15 -14.64 9.25 11.84
C ALA A 15 -15.69 9.00 12.93
N ASP A 16 -16.64 9.91 13.09
CA ASP A 16 -17.66 9.89 14.14
C ASP A 16 -18.88 9.04 13.74
N GLU A 17 -19.12 8.86 12.44
CA GLU A 17 -20.06 7.89 11.88
C GLU A 17 -19.53 6.44 11.99
N LEU A 18 -18.29 6.26 12.45
CA LEU A 18 -17.62 4.97 12.68
C LEU A 18 -17.79 4.45 14.12
N GLN A 19 -18.79 4.90 14.88
CA GLN A 19 -19.05 4.27 16.18
C GLN A 19 -19.30 2.76 16.02
N PRO A 20 -18.60 1.92 16.80
CA PRO A 20 -18.66 0.48 16.63
C PRO A 20 -19.98 -0.05 17.18
N LYS A 21 -20.97 -0.25 16.31
CA LYS A 21 -22.04 -1.20 16.64
C LYS A 21 -21.61 -2.65 16.45
N GLU A 22 -20.50 -2.92 15.73
CA GLU A 22 -20.11 -4.30 15.37
C GLU A 22 -18.58 -4.62 15.43
N TRP A 23 -17.70 -3.65 15.70
CA TRP A 23 -16.23 -3.81 15.51
C TRP A 23 -15.48 -3.47 16.80
N GLY A 24 -14.97 -4.49 17.50
CA GLY A 24 -14.18 -4.31 18.74
C GLY A 24 -14.91 -4.60 20.06
N LEU A 25 -15.69 -5.69 20.15
CA LEU A 25 -16.39 -6.08 21.38
C LEU A 25 -15.51 -6.87 22.38
N GLY A 26 -14.18 -6.89 22.20
CA GLY A 26 -13.32 -7.84 22.90
C GLY A 26 -13.54 -9.27 22.40
N ALA A 27 -13.92 -9.41 21.13
CA ALA A 27 -14.12 -10.70 20.48
C ALA A 27 -12.78 -11.42 20.30
N ASN A 28 -12.81 -12.74 20.12
CA ASN A 28 -11.60 -13.50 19.85
C ASN A 28 -11.01 -13.06 18.50
N PHE A 29 -9.71 -13.23 18.33
CA PHE A 29 -9.03 -12.86 17.08
C PHE A 29 -9.68 -13.50 15.85
N GLU A 30 -10.07 -14.76 16.01
CA GLU A 30 -10.72 -15.60 15.02
C GLU A 30 -12.08 -15.04 14.56
N ASP A 31 -12.72 -14.18 15.36
CA ASP A 31 -14.04 -13.60 15.04
C ASP A 31 -13.94 -12.30 14.22
N TRP A 32 -12.87 -11.52 14.38
CA TRP A 32 -12.70 -10.23 13.68
C TRP A 32 -11.67 -10.26 12.57
N TRP A 33 -10.73 -11.22 12.56
CA TRP A 33 -9.76 -11.38 11.48
C TRP A 33 -10.42 -11.60 10.10
N PRO A 34 -11.46 -12.45 9.94
CA PRO A 34 -12.13 -12.62 8.65
C PRO A 34 -12.73 -11.32 8.08
N LYS A 35 -13.09 -10.35 8.96
CA LYS A 35 -13.57 -9.03 8.53
C LYS A 35 -12.45 -8.20 7.91
N ILE A 36 -11.22 -8.31 8.42
CA ILE A 36 -10.04 -7.70 7.81
C ILE A 36 -9.75 -8.34 6.46
N GLU A 37 -9.71 -9.67 6.39
CA GLU A 37 -9.45 -10.38 5.12
C GLU A 37 -10.46 -10.00 4.04
N SER A 38 -11.75 -10.00 4.39
CA SER A 38 -12.81 -9.56 3.49
C SER A 38 -12.62 -8.11 3.02
N ARG A 39 -12.20 -7.21 3.92
CA ARG A 39 -11.94 -5.80 3.58
C ARG A 39 -10.74 -5.65 2.65
N LEU A 40 -9.65 -6.36 2.92
CA LEU A 40 -8.44 -6.33 2.09
C LEU A 40 -8.71 -6.91 0.70
N ALA A 41 -9.49 -7.99 0.61
CA ALA A 41 -9.91 -8.57 -0.66
C ALA A 41 -10.80 -7.60 -1.46
N GLN A 42 -11.80 -6.98 -0.81
CA GLN A 42 -12.69 -6.01 -1.45
C GLN A 42 -11.94 -4.81 -2.04
N PHE A 43 -10.86 -4.37 -1.40
CA PHE A 43 -10.05 -3.21 -1.79
C PHE A 43 -8.71 -3.60 -2.40
N SER A 44 -8.60 -4.81 -2.92
CA SER A 44 -7.39 -5.30 -3.58
C SER A 44 -7.02 -4.43 -4.77
N ALA A 45 -5.73 -4.11 -4.90
CA ALA A 45 -5.19 -3.39 -6.07
C ALA A 45 -4.83 -4.31 -7.23
N VAL A 46 -4.83 -5.64 -7.02
CA VAL A 46 -4.52 -6.65 -8.05
C VAL A 46 -5.42 -6.48 -9.27
N ASP A 47 -6.70 -6.18 -9.04
CA ASP A 47 -7.70 -5.91 -10.08
C ASP A 47 -8.08 -4.43 -10.13
N SER A 48 -7.13 -3.53 -9.89
CA SER A 48 -7.33 -2.10 -10.17
C SER A 48 -7.36 -1.86 -11.68
N PRO A 49 -8.16 -0.90 -12.18
CA PRO A 49 -8.20 -0.55 -13.60
C PRO A 49 -6.81 -0.18 -14.13
N PHE A 50 -5.97 0.45 -13.32
CA PHE A 50 -4.58 0.75 -13.70
C PHE A 50 -3.75 -0.51 -13.95
N VAL A 51 -3.74 -1.48 -13.02
CA VAL A 51 -2.97 -2.72 -13.18
C VAL A 51 -3.45 -3.50 -14.41
N LEU A 52 -4.77 -3.60 -14.61
CA LEU A 52 -5.35 -4.25 -15.78
C LEU A 52 -4.95 -3.53 -17.06
N ALA A 53 -5.06 -2.20 -17.10
CA ALA A 53 -4.72 -1.41 -18.27
C ALA A 53 -3.23 -1.51 -18.64
N VAL A 54 -2.32 -1.55 -17.66
CA VAL A 54 -0.89 -1.80 -17.93
C VAL A 54 -0.68 -3.22 -18.45
N SER A 55 -1.32 -4.22 -17.85
CA SER A 55 -1.21 -5.62 -18.28
C SER A 55 -1.72 -5.84 -19.71
N GLU A 56 -2.72 -5.06 -20.15
CA GLU A 56 -3.34 -5.16 -21.47
C GLU A 56 -2.71 -4.22 -22.51
N GLY A 57 -1.79 -3.34 -22.11
CA GLY A 57 -1.18 -2.34 -22.98
C GLY A 57 -2.11 -1.18 -23.35
N THR A 58 -3.18 -0.97 -22.59
CA THR A 58 -4.19 0.08 -22.81
C THR A 58 -4.00 1.30 -21.89
N ALA A 59 -3.14 1.20 -20.87
CA ALA A 59 -2.83 2.33 -20.00
C ALA A 59 -2.15 3.47 -20.79
N PRO A 60 -2.66 4.71 -20.71
CA PRO A 60 -2.04 5.86 -21.34
C PRO A 60 -0.64 6.11 -20.77
N ARG A 61 0.31 6.53 -21.61
CA ARG A 61 1.68 6.86 -21.17
C ARG A 61 1.71 7.82 -19.97
N PRO A 62 0.91 8.91 -19.91
CA PRO A 62 0.88 9.80 -18.75
C PRO A 62 0.45 9.14 -17.42
N ALA A 63 -0.36 8.08 -17.47
CA ALA A 63 -0.74 7.30 -16.29
C ALA A 63 0.47 6.54 -15.73
N ILE A 64 1.24 5.91 -16.62
CA ILE A 64 2.46 5.18 -16.26
C ILE A 64 3.55 6.16 -15.81
N ASP A 65 3.71 7.31 -16.48
CA ASP A 65 4.63 8.37 -16.04
C ASP A 65 4.36 8.77 -14.58
N ARG A 66 3.10 9.00 -14.23
CA ARG A 66 2.68 9.35 -12.86
C ARG A 66 2.98 8.24 -11.88
N PHE A 67 2.63 7.00 -12.22
CA PHE A 67 2.90 5.83 -11.40
C PHE A 67 4.40 5.67 -11.10
N VAL A 68 5.25 5.72 -12.13
CA VAL A 68 6.70 5.52 -11.99
C VAL A 68 7.31 6.64 -11.15
N LYS A 69 6.87 7.90 -11.34
CA LYS A 69 7.33 9.03 -10.52
C LYS A 69 6.90 8.90 -9.05
N ASP A 70 5.64 8.54 -8.79
CA ASP A 70 5.16 8.30 -7.43
C ASP A 70 5.92 7.14 -6.77
N LEU A 71 6.19 6.06 -7.52
CA LEU A 71 6.91 4.89 -7.04
C LEU A 71 8.32 5.23 -6.55
N VAL A 72 9.05 6.13 -7.22
CA VAL A 72 10.38 6.58 -6.76
C VAL A 72 10.34 7.14 -5.34
N LEU A 73 9.28 7.89 -5.00
CA LEU A 73 9.09 8.46 -3.66
C LEU A 73 8.57 7.40 -2.68
N LEU A 74 7.55 6.62 -3.07
CA LEU A 74 6.94 5.59 -2.22
C LEU A 74 7.93 4.48 -1.84
N ALA A 75 8.82 4.08 -2.76
CA ALA A 75 9.88 3.09 -2.54
C ALA A 75 10.83 3.46 -1.39
N LYS A 76 10.95 4.75 -1.07
CA LYS A 76 11.71 5.24 0.09
C LYS A 76 10.83 5.35 1.33
N GLU A 77 9.65 5.93 1.18
CA GLU A 77 8.82 6.36 2.31
C GLU A 77 8.10 5.18 3.00
N ILE A 78 7.66 4.16 2.25
CA ILE A 78 7.01 2.97 2.83
C ILE A 78 7.96 2.19 3.76
N PRO A 79 9.19 1.83 3.35
CA PRO A 79 10.13 1.15 4.24
C PRO A 79 10.53 1.99 5.47
N LEU A 80 10.67 3.30 5.29
CA LEU A 80 10.98 4.22 6.39
C LEU A 80 9.84 4.26 7.41
N HIS A 81 8.60 4.30 6.93
CA HIS A 81 7.41 4.20 7.78
C HIS A 81 7.39 2.89 8.58
N GLU A 82 7.63 1.74 7.94
CA GLU A 82 7.71 0.43 8.63
C GLU A 82 8.81 0.41 9.70
N SER A 83 9.96 1.01 9.41
CA SER A 83 11.07 1.11 10.36
C SER A 83 10.73 1.98 11.57
N ARG A 84 9.92 3.03 11.39
CA ARG A 84 9.39 3.86 12.50
C ARG A 84 8.37 3.12 13.35
N ILE A 85 7.58 2.22 12.77
CA ILE A 85 6.67 1.35 13.53
C ILE A 85 7.52 0.38 14.36
N ALA A 86 8.52 -0.27 13.75
CA ALA A 86 9.41 -1.20 14.43
C ALA A 86 10.10 -0.57 15.66
N ALA A 87 10.56 0.68 15.54
CA ALA A 87 11.16 1.43 16.63
C ALA A 87 10.22 1.74 17.81
N ARG A 88 8.90 1.57 17.63
CA ARG A 88 7.86 1.82 18.65
C ARG A 88 7.33 0.54 19.29
N VAL A 89 7.66 -0.62 18.75
CA VAL A 89 7.19 -1.90 19.27
C VAL A 89 8.13 -2.36 20.39
N GLU A 90 7.58 -2.56 21.58
CA GLU A 90 8.34 -2.93 22.78
C GLU A 90 8.84 -4.37 22.76
N HIS A 91 8.15 -5.28 22.05
CA HIS A 91 8.51 -6.69 21.96
C HIS A 91 9.55 -6.95 20.87
N HIS A 92 10.73 -7.43 21.27
CA HIS A 92 11.86 -7.72 20.36
C HIS A 92 11.49 -8.65 19.18
N GLY A 93 10.62 -9.64 19.38
CA GLY A 93 10.19 -10.55 18.32
C GLY A 93 9.36 -9.87 17.23
N GLU A 94 8.39 -9.05 17.63
CA GLU A 94 7.52 -8.28 16.74
C GLU A 94 8.32 -7.20 15.98
N ASN A 95 9.24 -6.53 16.68
CA ASN A 95 10.18 -5.58 16.10
C ASN A 95 11.06 -6.25 15.02
N SER A 96 11.63 -7.41 15.33
CA SER A 96 12.47 -8.16 14.38
C SER A 96 11.71 -8.52 13.10
N VAL A 97 10.45 -8.91 13.19
CA VAL A 97 9.59 -9.18 12.02
C VAL A 97 9.38 -7.92 11.17
N LEU A 98 9.08 -6.79 11.80
CA LEU A 98 8.87 -5.53 11.09
C LEU A 98 10.15 -5.03 10.41
N ILE A 99 11.30 -5.18 11.08
CA ILE A 99 12.61 -4.89 10.48
C ILE A 99 12.89 -5.84 9.33
N MET A 100 12.62 -7.15 9.44
CA MET A 100 12.85 -8.09 8.34
C MET A 100 12.01 -7.77 7.10
N ALA A 101 10.77 -7.30 7.29
CA ALA A 101 9.92 -6.85 6.19
C ALA A 101 10.50 -5.61 5.47
N SER A 102 11.00 -4.62 6.23
CA SER A 102 11.58 -3.40 5.64
C SER A 102 13.04 -3.56 5.19
N ALA A 103 13.78 -4.52 5.74
CA ALA A 103 15.20 -4.77 5.46
C ALA A 103 15.46 -5.12 4.00
N THR A 104 14.53 -5.83 3.35
CA THR A 104 14.55 -6.07 1.90
C THR A 104 14.61 -4.77 1.11
N ALA A 105 13.82 -3.77 1.52
CA ALA A 105 13.77 -2.49 0.81
C ALA A 105 14.92 -1.55 1.18
N LEU A 106 15.47 -1.68 2.39
CA LEU A 106 16.60 -0.89 2.86
C LEU A 106 17.96 -1.42 2.37
N GLY A 107 18.01 -2.50 1.59
CA GLY A 107 19.25 -3.06 1.07
C GLY A 107 20.13 -3.70 2.15
N LEU A 108 19.54 -4.15 3.26
CA LEU A 108 20.26 -4.74 4.39
C LEU A 108 20.61 -6.24 4.19
N GLY A 109 20.62 -6.71 2.95
CA GLY A 109 21.02 -8.08 2.58
C GLY A 109 20.02 -9.19 2.87
N TYR A 110 18.88 -8.91 3.50
CA TYR A 110 17.90 -9.93 3.93
C TYR A 110 17.23 -10.69 2.78
N ALA A 111 17.16 -10.09 1.60
CA ALA A 111 16.63 -10.72 0.38
C ALA A 111 17.55 -10.54 -0.85
N GLY A 112 18.80 -10.10 -0.63
CA GLY A 112 19.78 -9.91 -1.70
C GLY A 112 19.53 -8.74 -2.65
N PHE A 113 18.49 -7.92 -2.42
CA PHE A 113 18.20 -6.76 -3.26
C PHE A 113 19.04 -5.53 -2.86
N PRO A 114 19.45 -4.70 -3.83
CA PRO A 114 19.97 -3.36 -3.57
C PRO A 114 18.93 -2.45 -2.89
N TYR A 115 19.36 -1.26 -2.48
CA TYR A 115 18.50 -0.24 -1.89
C TYR A 115 17.32 0.09 -2.83
N MET A 116 16.08 -0.13 -2.37
CA MET A 116 14.88 -0.07 -3.22
C MET A 116 14.66 1.28 -3.91
N PRO A 117 14.96 2.44 -3.30
CA PRO A 117 14.91 3.71 -4.02
C PRO A 117 15.85 3.81 -5.22
N ASP A 118 16.99 3.12 -5.20
CA ASP A 118 17.87 3.04 -6.38
C ASP A 118 17.24 2.18 -7.47
N LEU A 119 16.63 1.05 -7.10
CA LEU A 119 15.89 0.20 -8.05
C LEU A 119 14.72 0.95 -8.70
N ALA A 120 13.99 1.76 -7.92
CA ALA A 120 12.90 2.59 -8.44
C ALA A 120 13.42 3.67 -9.39
N ARG A 121 14.58 4.27 -9.11
CA ARG A 121 15.26 5.22 -10.02
C ARG A 121 15.74 4.53 -11.30
N THR A 122 16.23 3.30 -11.23
CA THR A 122 16.60 2.51 -12.42
C THR A 122 15.38 2.28 -13.31
N LEU A 123 14.24 1.89 -12.74
CA LEU A 123 12.99 1.77 -13.49
C LEU A 123 12.59 3.11 -14.12
N ALA A 124 12.63 4.21 -13.36
CA ALA A 124 12.31 5.54 -13.86
C ALA A 124 13.19 5.97 -15.03
N SER A 125 14.50 5.74 -14.93
CA SER A 125 15.45 6.00 -16.01
C SER A 125 15.15 5.15 -17.24
N ALA A 126 14.85 3.86 -17.08
CA ALA A 126 14.53 2.96 -18.18
C ALA A 126 13.21 3.34 -18.87
N TRP A 127 12.26 3.89 -18.11
CA TRP A 127 11.01 4.43 -18.65
C TRP A 127 11.19 5.73 -19.44
N GLY A 128 12.28 6.45 -19.18
CA GLY A 128 12.61 7.74 -19.80
C GLY A 128 12.32 8.96 -18.93
N ILE A 129 12.13 8.78 -17.62
CA ILE A 129 12.03 9.90 -16.66
C ILE A 129 13.45 10.30 -16.22
N GLY A 130 13.76 11.59 -16.36
CA GLY A 130 15.06 12.13 -15.97
C GLY A 130 15.27 12.17 -14.45
N ALA A 131 16.53 12.23 -14.02
CA ALA A 131 16.86 12.34 -12.60
C ALA A 131 16.34 13.65 -11.97
N GLU A 132 16.44 14.77 -12.69
CA GLU A 132 15.93 16.07 -12.24
C GLU A 132 14.39 16.09 -12.14
N GLU A 133 13.72 15.50 -13.12
CA GLU A 133 12.26 15.34 -13.13
C GLU A 133 11.80 14.46 -11.95
N SER A 134 12.52 13.36 -11.68
CA SER A 134 12.24 12.52 -10.51
C SER A 134 12.47 13.25 -9.19
N ALA A 135 13.49 14.11 -9.12
CA ALA A 135 13.87 14.82 -7.90
C ALA A 135 12.90 15.97 -7.56
N THR A 136 12.26 16.56 -8.57
CA THR A 136 11.31 17.69 -8.41
C THR A 136 9.85 17.24 -8.38
N HIS A 137 9.57 15.97 -8.66
CA HIS A 137 8.23 15.41 -8.60
C HIS A 137 7.63 15.49 -7.19
N GLU A 138 6.39 15.93 -7.10
CA GLU A 138 5.58 15.80 -5.89
C GLU A 138 4.59 14.64 -6.05
N LEU A 139 4.40 13.86 -4.98
CA LEU A 139 3.42 12.79 -4.96
C LEU A 139 2.06 13.26 -5.47
N SER A 140 1.45 12.44 -6.34
CA SER A 140 0.06 12.67 -6.75
C SER A 140 -0.88 12.76 -5.53
N PRO A 141 -2.01 13.48 -5.62
CA PRO A 141 -2.87 13.75 -4.46
C PRO A 141 -3.26 12.50 -3.68
N TRP A 142 -3.62 11.41 -4.36
CA TRP A 142 -4.01 10.15 -3.71
C TRP A 142 -2.80 9.37 -3.18
N ALA A 143 -1.64 9.39 -3.85
CA ALA A 143 -0.42 8.80 -3.31
C ALA A 143 0.07 9.54 -2.05
N LYS A 144 -0.04 10.88 -2.04
CA LYS A 144 0.23 11.72 -0.86
C LYS A 144 -0.76 11.43 0.26
N ALA A 145 -2.06 11.34 -0.03
CA ALA A 145 -3.07 11.02 0.98
C ALA A 145 -2.86 9.62 1.58
N TYR A 146 -2.52 8.63 0.76
CA TYR A 146 -2.13 7.29 1.21
C TYR A 146 -0.93 7.36 2.17
N LEU A 147 0.15 8.02 1.74
CA LEU A 147 1.36 8.13 2.55
C LEU A 147 1.12 8.90 3.87
N ASN A 148 0.35 9.99 3.83
CA ASN A 148 -0.05 10.73 5.03
C ASN A 148 -0.89 9.85 5.97
N GLY A 149 -1.77 9.03 5.43
CA GLY A 149 -2.53 8.02 6.16
C GLY A 149 -1.62 7.04 6.88
N LEU A 150 -0.64 6.46 6.17
CA LEU A 150 0.35 5.57 6.77
C LEU A 150 1.04 6.26 7.95
N TYR A 151 1.61 7.46 7.75
CA TYR A 151 2.29 8.19 8.82
C TYR A 151 1.38 8.56 9.99
N TYR A 152 0.12 8.93 9.74
CA TYR A 152 -0.85 9.24 10.79
C TYR A 152 -1.10 8.04 11.70
N PHE A 153 -1.34 6.87 11.09
CA PHE A 153 -1.63 5.62 11.81
C PHE A 153 -0.37 5.03 12.45
N GLY A 154 0.81 5.17 11.84
CA GLY A 154 2.08 4.72 12.42
C GLY A 154 2.53 5.41 13.71
N ARG A 155 1.76 6.40 14.20
CA ARG A 155 1.96 6.96 15.54
C ARG A 155 1.60 5.98 16.64
N TYR A 156 0.71 5.02 16.34
CA TYR A 156 0.32 3.91 17.21
C TYR A 156 0.79 2.61 16.56
N ALA A 157 1.44 1.74 17.33
CA ALA A 157 2.15 0.61 16.77
C ALA A 157 1.17 -0.40 16.11
N GLU A 158 0.06 -0.71 16.76
CA GLU A 158 -0.98 -1.62 16.26
C GLU A 158 -1.66 -1.09 15.00
N MET A 159 -1.93 0.22 14.95
CA MET A 159 -2.50 0.86 13.77
C MET A 159 -1.50 0.89 12.61
N GLY A 160 -0.21 1.11 12.89
CA GLY A 160 0.84 1.07 11.89
C GLY A 160 1.03 -0.32 11.27
N VAL A 161 1.07 -1.37 12.10
CA VAL A 161 1.12 -2.76 11.60
C VAL A 161 -0.12 -3.08 10.77
N ALA A 162 -1.31 -2.64 11.21
CA ALA A 162 -2.56 -2.83 10.47
C ALA A 162 -2.60 -2.06 9.15
N ALA A 163 -2.10 -0.82 9.12
CA ALA A 163 -2.06 0.03 7.95
C ALA A 163 -1.27 -0.60 6.80
N THR A 164 -0.18 -1.28 7.11
CA THR A 164 0.70 -1.85 6.09
C THR A 164 0.18 -3.16 5.50
N LEU A 165 -0.89 -3.77 6.04
CA LEU A 165 -1.48 -5.02 5.52
C LEU A 165 -1.89 -4.94 4.04
N VAL A 166 -2.28 -3.76 3.56
CA VAL A 166 -2.67 -3.56 2.16
C VAL A 166 -1.51 -3.73 1.18
N ASP A 167 -0.27 -3.50 1.65
CA ASP A 167 0.93 -3.66 0.84
C ASP A 167 1.27 -5.13 0.60
N ALA A 168 0.60 -6.09 1.23
CA ALA A 168 0.80 -7.53 1.02
C ALA A 168 0.12 -8.04 -0.27
N GLN A 169 0.29 -7.32 -1.37
CA GLN A 169 -0.31 -7.60 -2.68
C GLN A 169 0.68 -7.45 -3.84
N TRP A 170 1.92 -7.01 -3.54
CA TRP A 170 2.95 -6.78 -4.54
C TRP A 170 3.33 -8.03 -5.31
N GLU A 171 3.32 -9.23 -4.72
CA GLU A 171 3.60 -10.48 -5.42
C GLU A 171 2.63 -10.67 -6.60
N ALA A 172 1.32 -10.52 -6.34
CA ALA A 172 0.29 -10.65 -7.37
C ALA A 172 0.30 -9.50 -8.39
N ILE A 173 0.52 -8.26 -7.93
CA ILE A 173 0.58 -7.07 -8.79
C ILE A 173 1.82 -7.10 -9.70
N THR A 174 2.97 -7.51 -9.15
CA THR A 174 4.27 -7.54 -9.84
C THR A 174 4.23 -8.36 -11.11
N VAL A 175 3.61 -9.54 -11.06
CA VAL A 175 3.50 -10.43 -12.22
C VAL A 175 2.80 -9.71 -13.38
N ARG A 176 1.69 -9.02 -13.11
CA ARG A 176 0.90 -8.31 -14.12
C ARG A 176 1.64 -7.08 -14.65
N LEU A 177 2.19 -6.25 -13.75
CA LEU A 177 2.90 -5.03 -14.14
C LEU A 177 4.14 -5.33 -14.97
N ARG A 178 4.96 -6.31 -14.57
CA ARG A 178 6.16 -6.70 -15.31
C ARG A 178 5.83 -7.21 -16.70
N ALA A 179 4.88 -8.14 -16.80
CA ALA A 179 4.44 -8.67 -18.08
C ALA A 179 3.92 -7.56 -19.00
N GLY A 180 3.11 -6.64 -18.47
CA GLY A 180 2.58 -5.51 -19.21
C GLY A 180 3.66 -4.53 -19.68
N LEU A 181 4.50 -4.05 -18.77
CA LEU A 181 5.58 -3.09 -19.07
C LEU A 181 6.59 -3.63 -20.08
N SER A 182 6.98 -4.90 -19.95
CA SER A 182 7.89 -5.56 -20.89
C SER A 182 7.25 -5.73 -22.27
N ARG A 183 6.05 -6.34 -22.33
CA ARG A 183 5.40 -6.70 -23.59
C ARG A 183 4.87 -5.51 -24.38
N HIS A 184 4.28 -4.53 -23.71
CA HIS A 184 3.53 -3.46 -24.37
C HIS A 184 4.26 -2.12 -24.40
N TYR A 185 5.21 -1.91 -23.49
CA TYR A 185 5.89 -0.63 -23.35
C TYR A 185 7.42 -0.70 -23.44
N GLY A 186 7.99 -1.89 -23.68
CA GLY A 186 9.40 -2.06 -24.01
C GLY A 186 10.38 -1.87 -22.85
N VAL A 187 9.92 -1.97 -21.60
CA VAL A 187 10.82 -1.90 -20.43
C VAL A 187 11.52 -3.25 -20.26
N ALA A 188 12.85 -3.28 -20.35
CA ALA A 188 13.61 -4.50 -20.18
C ALA A 188 13.47 -5.07 -18.75
N ASP A 189 13.40 -6.40 -18.64
CA ASP A 189 13.15 -7.10 -17.38
C ASP A 189 14.17 -6.77 -16.28
N GLU A 190 15.43 -6.54 -16.65
CA GLU A 190 16.51 -6.18 -15.74
C GLU A 190 16.32 -4.81 -15.05
N HIS A 191 15.49 -3.93 -15.61
CA HIS A 191 15.15 -2.63 -15.03
C HIS A 191 13.92 -2.68 -14.12
N MET A 192 13.29 -3.85 -13.98
CA MET A 192 12.05 -4.03 -13.21
C MET A 192 12.27 -4.74 -11.86
N THR A 193 13.51 -4.92 -11.44
CA THR A 193 13.91 -5.56 -10.16
C THR A 193 13.26 -4.92 -8.93
N VAL A 194 12.86 -3.64 -9.00
CA VAL A 194 12.11 -2.98 -7.92
C VAL A 194 10.83 -3.74 -7.56
N PHE A 195 10.14 -4.35 -8.53
CA PHE A 195 8.92 -5.11 -8.26
C PHE A 195 9.20 -6.43 -7.55
N GLU A 196 10.32 -7.09 -7.87
CA GLU A 196 10.74 -8.29 -7.13
C GLU A 196 11.08 -7.95 -5.68
N ALA A 197 11.77 -6.84 -5.46
CA ALA A 197 12.07 -6.35 -4.11
C ALA A 197 10.80 -6.04 -3.32
N LEU A 198 9.79 -5.42 -3.95
CA LEU A 198 8.49 -5.14 -3.34
C LEU A 198 7.73 -6.43 -3.03
N ALA A 199 7.68 -7.39 -3.97
CA ALA A 199 7.03 -8.68 -3.78
C ALA A 199 7.68 -9.50 -2.65
N ALA A 200 9.01 -9.44 -2.51
CA ALA A 200 9.72 -10.12 -1.43
C ALA A 200 9.36 -9.58 -0.02
N MET A 201 8.77 -8.39 0.08
CA MET A 201 8.23 -7.88 1.33
C MET A 201 6.91 -8.56 1.71
N ASP A 202 6.14 -9.13 0.78
CA ASP A 202 4.77 -9.62 1.07
C ASP A 202 4.75 -10.79 2.04
N ARG A 203 5.64 -11.76 1.85
CA ARG A 203 5.64 -12.98 2.65
C ARG A 203 5.70 -12.74 4.16
N PRO A 204 6.67 -11.98 4.72
CA PRO A 204 6.67 -11.68 6.15
C PRO A 204 5.42 -10.90 6.59
N ARG A 205 4.84 -10.08 5.70
CA ARG A 205 3.60 -9.33 6.00
C ARG A 205 2.41 -10.25 6.14
N ILE A 206 2.24 -11.18 5.20
CA ILE A 206 1.14 -12.16 5.17
C ILE A 206 1.26 -13.13 6.35
N GLU A 207 2.44 -13.70 6.57
CA GLU A 207 2.62 -14.77 7.55
C GLU A 207 2.67 -14.26 9.01
N LYS A 208 3.20 -13.05 9.25
CA LYS A 208 3.54 -12.61 10.62
C LYS A 208 2.70 -11.46 11.14
N ARG A 209 2.23 -10.52 10.30
CA ARG A 209 1.41 -9.41 10.79
C ARG A 209 0.08 -9.83 11.43
N PRO A 210 -0.61 -10.89 10.98
CA PRO A 210 -1.80 -11.37 11.68
C PRO A 210 -1.49 -11.77 13.13
N LEU A 211 -0.35 -12.44 13.34
CA LEU A 211 0.10 -12.87 14.68
C LEU A 211 0.46 -11.68 15.56
N ILE A 212 1.20 -10.70 15.02
CA ILE A 212 1.53 -9.45 15.73
C ILE A 212 0.24 -8.72 16.12
N LEU A 213 -0.73 -8.59 15.20
CA LEU A 213 -2.00 -7.93 15.50
C LEU A 213 -2.83 -8.70 16.52
N LYS A 214 -2.79 -10.04 16.52
CA LYS A 214 -3.39 -10.87 17.56
C LYS A 214 -2.82 -10.55 18.94
N ASP A 215 -1.51 -10.33 19.03
CA ASP A 215 -0.82 -10.01 20.27
C ASP A 215 -1.03 -8.55 20.72
N MET A 216 -1.11 -7.60 19.80
CA MET A 216 -1.29 -6.19 20.13
C MET A 216 -2.77 -5.82 20.38
N ALA A 217 -3.71 -6.42 19.65
CA ALA A 217 -5.14 -6.06 19.70
C ALA A 217 -5.94 -6.88 20.73
N ARG A 218 -5.45 -6.95 21.97
CA ARG A 218 -6.04 -7.76 23.05
C ARG A 218 -7.29 -7.17 23.70
N THR A 219 -7.56 -5.89 23.48
CA THR A 219 -8.72 -5.21 24.05
C THR A 219 -9.64 -4.69 22.96
N ALA A 220 -10.92 -4.53 23.31
CA ALA A 220 -11.93 -3.87 22.49
C ALA A 220 -11.43 -2.58 21.82
N TYR A 221 -10.73 -1.74 22.59
CA TYR A 221 -10.16 -0.49 22.10
C TYR A 221 -9.08 -0.71 21.03
N HIS A 222 -8.09 -1.57 21.27
CA HIS A 222 -7.03 -1.83 20.29
C HIS A 222 -7.57 -2.53 19.04
N GLN A 223 -8.55 -3.43 19.19
CA GLN A 223 -9.28 -4.01 18.05
C GLN A 223 -9.93 -2.92 17.20
N PHE A 224 -10.67 -1.99 17.84
CA PHE A 224 -11.26 -0.86 17.14
C PHE A 224 -10.21 -0.01 16.38
N MET A 225 -9.06 0.26 17.01
CA MET A 225 -7.97 1.03 16.40
C MET A 225 -7.38 0.34 15.16
N VAL A 226 -7.10 -0.96 15.25
CA VAL A 226 -6.65 -1.79 14.12
C VAL A 226 -7.67 -1.76 12.98
N LEU A 227 -8.93 -2.01 13.29
CA LEU A 227 -10.02 -2.07 12.33
C LEU A 227 -10.23 -0.73 11.62
N ARG A 228 -10.12 0.38 12.36
CA ARG A 228 -10.16 1.74 11.81
C ARG A 228 -9.00 1.97 10.84
N ALA A 229 -7.79 1.58 11.20
CA ALA A 229 -6.62 1.71 10.33
C ALA A 229 -6.79 0.92 9.03
N VAL A 230 -7.19 -0.36 9.10
CA VAL A 230 -7.45 -1.19 7.91
C VAL A 230 -8.50 -0.55 7.02
N LYS A 231 -9.65 -0.11 7.58
CA LYS A 231 -10.73 0.49 6.80
C LYS A 231 -10.28 1.73 6.02
N SER A 232 -9.57 2.64 6.70
CA SER A 232 -9.09 3.89 6.09
C SER A 232 -8.01 3.62 5.06
N ILE A 233 -7.01 2.81 5.40
CA ILE A 233 -5.86 2.57 4.54
C ILE A 233 -6.23 1.73 3.32
N SER A 234 -7.07 0.70 3.44
CA SER A 234 -7.53 -0.07 2.27
C SER A 234 -8.24 0.81 1.24
N SER A 235 -8.98 1.82 1.72
CA SER A 235 -9.66 2.77 0.84
C SER A 235 -8.67 3.69 0.12
N LEU A 236 -7.68 4.21 0.84
CA LEU A 236 -6.65 5.09 0.27
C LEU A 236 -5.75 4.33 -0.70
N TRP A 237 -5.36 3.09 -0.36
CA TRP A 237 -4.61 2.19 -1.22
C TRP A 237 -5.31 2.00 -2.56
N ARG A 238 -6.57 1.55 -2.53
CA ARG A 238 -7.34 1.32 -3.77
C ARG A 238 -7.48 2.61 -4.59
N ARG A 239 -7.80 3.75 -3.96
CA ARG A 239 -7.93 5.04 -4.66
C ARG A 239 -6.64 5.48 -5.31
N MET A 240 -5.49 5.30 -4.66
CA MET A 240 -4.19 5.62 -5.24
C MET A 240 -3.96 4.83 -6.54
N TRP A 241 -4.23 3.53 -6.53
CA TRP A 241 -4.11 2.67 -7.72
C TRP A 241 -5.06 3.09 -8.84
N ASP A 242 -6.33 3.35 -8.52
CA ASP A 242 -7.33 3.77 -9.51
C ASP A 242 -6.99 5.16 -10.08
N ALA A 243 -6.47 6.07 -9.26
CA ALA A 243 -6.18 7.45 -9.63
C ALA A 243 -4.94 7.63 -10.52
N TRP A 244 -4.07 6.63 -10.63
CA TRP A 244 -3.02 6.65 -11.64
C TRP A 244 -3.60 6.60 -13.05
N LEU A 245 -4.71 5.89 -13.25
CA LEU A 245 -5.43 5.87 -14.53
C LEU A 245 -6.37 7.06 -14.70
N ASP A 246 -7.10 7.43 -13.64
CA ASP A 246 -8.05 8.54 -13.63
C ASP A 246 -7.73 9.56 -12.51
N PRO A 247 -6.92 10.59 -12.79
CA PRO A 247 -6.53 11.58 -11.77
C PRO A 247 -7.69 12.38 -11.19
N ASP A 248 -8.81 12.48 -11.92
CA ASP A 248 -10.00 13.24 -11.52
C ASP A 248 -11.00 12.40 -10.70
N LEU A 249 -10.60 11.18 -10.33
CA LEU A 249 -11.40 10.25 -9.54
C LEU A 249 -11.80 10.88 -8.19
N ASN A 250 -13.07 11.26 -8.09
CA ASN A 250 -13.68 11.82 -6.88
C ASN A 250 -14.37 10.75 -5.98
N GLY A 251 -14.18 9.45 -6.26
CA GLY A 251 -14.89 8.34 -5.59
C GLY A 251 -14.09 7.04 -5.53
N LEU A 252 -14.73 5.92 -5.12
CA LEU A 252 -14.16 4.57 -5.23
C LEU A 252 -14.76 3.87 -6.45
N THR A 253 -13.95 3.29 -7.32
CA THR A 253 -14.39 2.47 -8.45
C THR A 253 -14.04 1.00 -8.21
N PHE A 254 -15.08 0.20 -7.97
CA PHE A 254 -14.95 -1.25 -7.97
C PHE A 254 -15.32 -1.77 -9.37
N PRO A 255 -14.64 -2.80 -9.89
CA PRO A 255 -15.20 -3.55 -11.00
C PRO A 255 -16.61 -4.01 -10.58
N PRO A 256 -17.60 -4.02 -11.47
CA PRO A 256 -18.85 -4.68 -11.16
C PRO A 256 -18.51 -6.12 -10.77
N ASN A 257 -18.76 -6.49 -9.50
CA ASN A 257 -18.60 -7.86 -9.03
C ASN A 257 -19.19 -8.78 -10.09
N GLY A 258 -18.37 -9.71 -10.58
CA GLY A 258 -18.69 -10.54 -11.74
C GLY A 258 -20.18 -10.86 -11.79
N ALA A 259 -20.83 -10.41 -12.87
CA ALA A 259 -22.14 -10.91 -13.24
C ALA A 259 -22.01 -12.43 -13.28
N LYS A 260 -22.47 -13.08 -12.21
CA LYS A 260 -22.66 -14.51 -12.19
C LYS A 260 -23.68 -14.79 -13.29
N GLY A 261 -23.23 -15.41 -14.37
CA GLY A 261 -24.09 -16.27 -15.18
C GLY A 261 -24.55 -17.46 -14.35
#